data_AF-A0A851GL63-F1
#
_entry.id   AF-A0A851GL63-F1
#
_cell.length_a   1.000
_cell.length_b   1.000
_cell.length_c   1.000
_cell.angle_alpha   90.00
_cell.angle_beta   90.00
_cell.angle_gamma   90.00
#
_symmetry.space_group_name_H-M   'P 1'
#
loop_
_entity.id
_entity.type
_entity.pdbx_description
1 polymer ?
#
loop_
_entity_poly.entity_id
_entity_poly.type
_entity_poly.pdbx_seq_one_letter_code
_entity_poly.pdbx_strand_id
1 'polypeptide(L)'
;MTKLFIPLLALGLSFATSSCVAPPPENATAPSSTEVSTQANMSPAPELRTMPNGDIEIVFQGGCICTFDQNGNLKNGGRSCDDLDLHRARKAVKAHLAEKRANFSDV
;
A
#
# COMPACT_ATOMS: atom_id res chain seq x y z
N MET A 1 30.44 -6.11 -67.57
CA MET A 1 31.32 -5.40 -66.62
C MET A 1 30.46 -4.66 -65.61
N THR A 2 30.23 -5.26 -64.44
CA THR A 2 30.08 -4.58 -63.14
C THR A 2 30.16 -5.67 -62.07
N LYS A 3 31.03 -5.43 -61.10
CA LYS A 3 31.57 -6.39 -60.13
C LYS A 3 30.57 -6.63 -59.00
N LEU A 4 30.28 -7.91 -58.71
CA LEU A 4 29.77 -8.38 -57.42
C LEU A 4 30.83 -8.08 -56.35
N PHE A 5 30.43 -7.45 -55.24
CA PHE A 5 31.22 -7.43 -54.01
C PHE A 5 30.30 -7.67 -52.82
N ILE A 6 30.32 -8.91 -52.33
CA ILE A 6 29.67 -9.39 -51.12
C ILE A 6 30.74 -9.37 -50.02
N PRO A 7 30.53 -8.74 -48.86
CA PRO A 7 31.29 -9.09 -47.67
C PRO A 7 30.52 -10.16 -46.90
N LEU A 8 30.91 -11.41 -47.15
CA LEU A 8 30.83 -12.53 -46.22
C LEU A 8 32.03 -12.38 -45.27
N LEU A 9 31.82 -12.48 -43.95
CA LEU A 9 32.79 -12.73 -42.85
C LEU A 9 32.21 -12.06 -41.59
N ALA A 10 32.19 -12.64 -40.40
CA ALA A 10 32.64 -13.93 -39.91
C ALA A 10 31.92 -14.20 -38.58
N LEU A 11 31.92 -15.48 -38.20
CA LEU A 11 31.54 -16.01 -36.91
C LEU A 11 32.03 -15.16 -35.72
N GLY A 12 31.14 -14.97 -34.76
CA GLY A 12 31.48 -14.55 -33.40
C GLY A 12 30.61 -15.30 -32.40
N LEU A 13 30.94 -16.56 -32.13
CA LEU A 13 30.54 -17.22 -30.88
C LEU A 13 31.25 -16.50 -29.73
N SER A 14 30.50 -16.06 -28.75
CA SER A 14 31.02 -15.84 -27.39
C SER A 14 29.92 -16.21 -26.40
N PHE A 15 29.98 -17.47 -25.97
CA PHE A 15 29.45 -17.88 -24.69
C PHE A 15 30.48 -17.47 -23.63
N ALA A 16 30.12 -16.56 -22.74
CA ALA A 16 30.79 -16.40 -21.46
C ALA A 16 29.72 -16.17 -20.39
N THR A 17 29.64 -17.18 -19.53
CA THR A 17 28.90 -17.28 -18.28
C THR A 17 29.13 -16.04 -17.41
N SER A 18 28.12 -15.18 -17.28
CA SER A 18 28.16 -14.13 -16.26
C SER A 18 27.36 -14.59 -15.05
N SER A 19 28.13 -14.94 -14.03
CA SER A 19 27.83 -15.17 -12.62
C SER A 19 26.38 -14.91 -12.19
N CYS A 20 25.77 -15.95 -11.66
CA CYS A 20 24.74 -15.87 -10.64
C CYS A 20 25.27 -15.04 -9.46
N VAL A 21 25.07 -13.71 -9.52
CA VAL A 21 24.96 -12.92 -8.30
C VAL A 21 23.64 -13.34 -7.68
N ALA A 22 23.74 -14.25 -6.72
CA ALA A 22 22.66 -14.51 -5.79
C ALA A 22 22.24 -13.15 -5.19
N PRO A 23 20.95 -12.78 -5.26
CA PRO A 23 20.47 -11.67 -4.46
C PRO A 23 20.76 -12.00 -2.98
N PRO A 24 21.17 -11.00 -2.17
CA PRO A 24 21.43 -11.22 -0.77
C PRO A 24 20.22 -11.88 -0.10
N PRO A 25 20.43 -12.84 0.80
CA PRO A 25 19.35 -13.43 1.58
C PRO A 25 18.65 -12.32 2.35
N GLU A 26 17.33 -12.34 2.25
CA GLU A 26 16.42 -12.11 3.37
C GLU A 26 16.91 -11.08 4.38
N ASN A 27 16.71 -9.80 4.05
CA ASN A 27 16.21 -8.93 5.09
C ASN A 27 14.69 -9.04 5.06
N ALA A 28 14.20 -10.20 5.50
CA ALA A 28 12.95 -10.28 6.23
C ALA A 28 13.11 -9.38 7.46
N THR A 29 13.01 -8.07 7.23
CA THR A 29 12.49 -7.20 8.25
C THR A 29 11.05 -7.64 8.38
N ALA A 30 10.85 -8.61 9.27
CA ALA A 30 9.61 -8.79 9.97
C ALA A 30 8.98 -7.40 10.20
N PRO A 31 7.65 -7.27 10.17
CA PRO A 31 7.04 -6.19 10.93
C PRO A 31 7.52 -6.39 12.38
N SER A 32 8.62 -5.73 12.74
CA SER A 32 8.94 -5.46 14.12
C SER A 32 7.70 -4.75 14.62
N SER A 33 6.95 -5.46 15.44
CA SER A 33 6.18 -4.91 16.55
C SER A 33 7.12 -4.03 17.37
N THR A 34 7.50 -2.89 16.81
CA THR A 34 7.85 -1.72 17.58
C THR A 34 6.51 -1.07 17.84
N GLU A 35 5.90 -1.52 18.91
CA GLU A 35 4.99 -0.73 19.72
C GLU A 35 5.71 0.59 20.05
N VAL A 36 5.63 1.55 19.15
CA VAL A 36 5.65 2.96 19.52
C VAL A 36 4.24 3.45 19.21
N SER A 37 3.38 3.16 20.18
CA SER A 37 2.37 4.10 20.64
C SER A 37 2.99 5.49 20.80
N THR A 38 3.11 6.28 19.73
CA THR A 38 3.20 7.74 19.84
C THR A 38 2.76 8.39 18.54
N GLN A 39 1.45 8.54 18.36
CA GLN A 39 0.92 9.83 17.93
C GLN A 39 0.06 10.40 19.05
N ALA A 40 0.73 10.70 20.16
CA ALA A 40 0.40 11.86 20.96
C ALA A 40 0.67 13.10 20.10
N ASN A 41 -0.30 13.46 19.26
CA ASN A 41 -0.51 14.84 18.89
C ASN A 41 -1.96 15.13 19.29
N MET A 42 -2.14 16.05 20.23
CA MET A 42 -3.37 16.28 21.01
C MET A 42 -4.58 16.61 20.12
N SER A 43 -5.14 15.57 19.52
CA SER A 43 -6.48 15.46 19.00
C SER A 43 -6.80 13.97 19.15
N PRO A 44 -7.84 13.61 19.89
CA PRO A 44 -8.12 12.23 20.18
C PRO A 44 -8.25 11.42 18.89
N ALA A 45 -7.55 10.28 18.87
CA ALA A 45 -7.47 9.42 17.69
C ALA A 45 -8.90 9.05 17.21
N PRO A 46 -9.15 9.07 15.90
CA PRO A 46 -10.44 8.65 15.37
C PRO A 46 -10.72 7.19 15.74
N GLU A 47 -11.89 6.93 16.32
CA GLU A 47 -12.35 5.58 16.62
C GLU A 47 -12.87 4.94 15.32
N LEU A 48 -12.27 3.83 14.91
CA LEU A 48 -12.65 3.09 13.71
C LEU A 48 -13.46 1.85 14.10
N ARG A 49 -14.69 1.75 13.60
CA ARG A 49 -15.62 0.65 13.85
C ARG A 49 -15.99 0.00 12.53
N THR A 50 -15.76 -1.32 12.41
CA THR A 50 -16.28 -2.08 11.27
C THR A 50 -17.69 -2.54 11.60
N MET A 51 -18.65 -2.16 10.76
CA MET A 51 -20.05 -2.56 10.86
C MET A 51 -20.24 -4.00 10.33
N PRO A 52 -21.29 -4.72 10.77
CA PRO A 52 -21.55 -6.10 10.35
C PRO A 52 -21.85 -6.25 8.85
N ASN A 53 -22.23 -5.16 8.17
CA ASN A 53 -22.43 -5.11 6.72
C ASN A 53 -21.12 -4.87 5.94
N GLY A 54 -19.97 -4.76 6.62
CA GLY A 54 -18.66 -4.47 6.03
C GLY A 54 -18.34 -2.99 5.86
N ASP A 55 -19.28 -2.08 6.19
CA ASP A 55 -19.00 -0.64 6.21
C ASP A 55 -18.02 -0.29 7.34
N ILE A 56 -17.30 0.81 7.18
CA ILE A 56 -16.32 1.31 8.15
C ILE A 56 -16.80 2.66 8.64
N GLU A 57 -17.18 2.73 9.91
CA GLU A 57 -17.54 3.96 10.59
C GLU A 57 -16.33 4.55 11.30
N ILE A 58 -16.09 5.84 11.12
CA ILE A 58 -15.05 6.59 11.82
C ILE A 58 -15.71 7.70 12.63
N VAL A 59 -15.44 7.69 13.94
CA VAL A 59 -15.94 8.68 14.90
C VAL A 59 -14.77 9.52 15.40
N PHE A 60 -14.83 10.82 15.17
CA PHE A 60 -13.91 11.80 15.75
C PHE A 60 -14.54 12.42 17.01
N GLN A 61 -13.73 12.84 18.00
CA GLN A 61 -14.27 13.46 19.23
C GLN A 61 -14.84 14.88 19.07
N GLY A 62 -15.15 15.30 17.85
CA GLY A 62 -15.97 16.49 17.56
C GLY A 62 -17.41 16.16 17.17
N GLY A 63 -17.82 14.89 17.25
CA GLY A 63 -19.11 14.43 16.72
C GLY A 63 -19.14 14.32 15.20
N CYS A 64 -17.99 14.46 14.53
CA CYS A 64 -17.84 14.07 13.14
C CYS A 64 -17.87 12.55 13.04
N ILE A 65 -18.87 12.04 12.32
CA ILE A 65 -19.04 10.62 12.04
C ILE A 65 -19.01 10.46 10.53
N CYS A 66 -18.07 9.66 10.03
CA CYS A 66 -17.96 9.33 8.61
C CYS A 66 -18.19 7.84 8.42
N THR A 67 -18.94 7.46 7.39
CA THR A 67 -19.13 6.07 6.99
C THR A 67 -18.49 5.85 5.63
N PHE A 68 -17.63 4.85 5.56
CA PHE A 68 -16.99 4.36 4.35
C PHE A 68 -17.54 2.98 4.00
N ASP A 69 -17.55 2.65 2.71
CA ASP A 69 -17.81 1.29 2.28
C ASP A 69 -16.59 0.38 2.55
N GLN A 70 -16.79 -0.92 2.35
CA GLN A 70 -15.72 -1.93 2.43
C GLN A 70 -14.55 -1.72 1.44
N ASN A 71 -14.72 -0.87 0.43
CA ASN A 71 -13.70 -0.53 -0.56
C ASN A 71 -12.92 0.75 -0.18
N GLY A 72 -13.35 1.45 0.88
CA GLY A 72 -12.78 2.71 1.34
C GLY A 72 -13.33 3.96 0.66
N ASN A 73 -14.47 3.87 -0.04
CA ASN A 73 -15.18 5.03 -0.56
C ASN A 73 -16.08 5.65 0.50
N LEU A 74 -16.10 6.97 0.57
CA LEU A 74 -16.98 7.68 1.50
C LEU A 74 -18.45 7.51 1.06
N LYS A 75 -19.26 6.86 1.91
CA LYS A 75 -20.72 6.74 1.72
C LYS A 75 -21.45 7.93 2.33
N ASN A 76 -21.04 8.34 3.53
CA ASN A 76 -21.65 9.43 4.25
C ASN A 76 -20.60 10.19 5.05
N GLY A 77 -20.50 11.50 4.84
CA GLY A 77 -19.73 12.39 5.70
C GLY A 77 -20.71 13.14 6.59
N GLY A 78 -20.59 13.01 7.91
CA GLY A 78 -21.37 13.80 8.85
C GLY A 78 -21.20 15.30 8.55
N ARG A 79 -22.27 16.10 8.72
CA ARG A 79 -22.22 17.55 8.45
C ARG A 79 -21.20 18.29 9.30
N SER A 80 -20.80 17.71 10.43
CA SER A 80 -19.82 18.24 11.36
C SER A 80 -18.37 17.90 10.98
N CYS A 81 -18.15 17.26 9.83
CA CYS A 81 -16.83 16.85 9.38
C CYS A 81 -16.21 17.91 8.48
N ASP A 82 -15.09 18.48 8.93
CA ASP A 82 -14.28 19.36 8.10
C ASP A 82 -13.45 18.55 7.10
N ASP A 83 -12.97 19.21 6.04
CA ASP A 83 -12.13 18.58 5.01
C ASP A 83 -10.88 17.90 5.58
N LEU A 84 -10.32 18.46 6.65
CA LEU A 84 -9.17 17.90 7.35
C LEU A 84 -9.50 16.56 8.01
N ASP A 85 -10.68 16.44 8.63
CA ASP A 85 -11.14 15.22 9.26
C ASP A 85 -11.46 14.16 8.23
N LEU A 86 -12.11 14.55 7.12
CA LEU A 86 -12.33 13.65 5.98
C LEU A 86 -11.01 13.12 5.40
N HIS A 87 -9.99 13.97 5.30
CA HIS A 87 -8.67 13.55 4.84
C HIS A 87 -8.02 12.54 5.79
N ARG A 88 -8.06 12.82 7.11
CA ARG A 88 -7.55 11.90 8.14
C ARG A 88 -8.31 10.58 8.14
N ALA A 89 -9.63 10.62 8.00
CA ALA A 89 -10.49 9.45 7.93
C ALA A 89 -10.12 8.56 6.74
N ARG A 90 -10.02 9.13 5.53
CA ARG A 90 -9.58 8.40 4.33
C ARG A 90 -8.23 7.73 4.51
N LYS A 91 -7.28 8.42 5.15
CA LYS A 91 -5.95 7.86 5.43
C LYS A 91 -6.04 6.66 6.37
N ALA A 92 -6.83 6.77 7.44
CA ALA A 92 -7.05 5.69 8.41
C ALA A 92 -7.72 4.46 7.76
N VAL A 93 -8.77 4.66 6.97
CA VAL A 93 -9.45 3.56 6.24
C VAL A 93 -8.49 2.87 5.28
N LYS A 94 -7.72 3.62 4.50
CA LYS A 94 -6.78 3.05 3.54
C LYS A 94 -5.72 2.18 4.22
N ALA A 95 -5.20 2.63 5.37
CA ALA A 95 -4.25 1.84 6.16
C ALA A 95 -4.89 0.54 6.66
N HIS A 96 -6.11 0.62 7.20
CA HIS A 96 -6.85 -0.54 7.69
C HIS A 96 -7.15 -1.57 6.59
N LEU A 97 -7.53 -1.12 5.39
CA LEU A 97 -7.77 -2.00 4.26
C LEU A 97 -6.49 -2.65 3.73
N ALA A 98 -5.37 -1.93 3.74
CA ALA A 98 -4.07 -2.48 3.36
C ALA A 98 -3.62 -3.59 4.32
N GLU A 99 -3.79 -3.38 5.63
CA GLU A 99 -3.51 -4.37 6.66
C GLU A 99 -4.39 -5.62 6.50
N LYS A 100 -5.71 -5.44 6.34
CA LYS A 100 -6.63 -6.56 6.09
C LYS A 100 -6.24 -7.38 4.87
N ARG A 101 -5.81 -6.72 3.79
CA ARG A 101 -5.38 -7.39 2.55
C ARG A 101 -4.08 -8.16 2.73
N ALA A 102 -3.11 -7.58 3.46
CA ALA A 102 -1.87 -8.26 3.79
C ALA A 102 -2.14 -9.52 4.62
N ASN A 103 -3.03 -9.42 5.62
CA ASN A 103 -3.39 -10.54 6.48
C ASN A 103 -4.14 -11.67 5.75
N PHE A 104 -4.86 -11.36 4.66
CA PHE A 104 -5.55 -12.38 3.86
C PHE A 104 -4.64 -13.11 2.86
N SER A 105 -3.43 -12.62 2.60
CA SER A 105 -2.53 -13.21 1.58
C SER A 105 -1.66 -14.36 2.11
N ASP A 106 -1.78 -14.71 3.39
CA ASP A 106 -0.98 -15.73 4.09
C ASP A 106 -1.71 -17.08 4.27
N VAL A 107 -2.94 -17.20 3.76
CA VAL A 107 -3.79 -18.41 3.85
C VAL A 107 -4.03 -18.99 2.47
#